data_AF-A0A947BUM0-F1
#
_entry.id   AF-A0A947BUM0-F1
#
_cell.length_a   1.000
_cell.length_b   1.000
_cell.length_c   1.000
_cell.angle_alpha   90.00
_cell.angle_beta   90.00
_cell.angle_gamma   90.00
#
_symmetry.space_group_name_H-M   'P 1'
#
loop_
_entity.id
_entity.type
_entity.pdbx_description
1 polymer ?
#
loop_
_entity_poly.entity_id
_entity_poly.type
_entity_poly.pdbx_seq_one_letter_code
_entity_poly.pdbx_strand_id
1 'polypeptide(L)'
;MDNGILTIIIFVLLAMCGWLFITWNNFRNMKDAMNRTALQQNLVRHDGRARMLCRAIQIINPNLTPGIDYVINHDKPDQEPYISEWFSSESRPTEKDINSALKEVSDISHEDNYAARRKAEYPSIEEQLDAAYEARQGNNTKQNEIDERIRRVKEKFPKLDSKCD
;
A
#
# COMPACT_ATOMS: atom_id res chain seq x y z
N MET A 1 -39.92 -17.32 -38.77
CA MET A 1 -39.17 -17.19 -37.51
C MET A 1 -40.15 -16.68 -36.47
N ASP A 2 -40.36 -17.42 -35.38
CA ASP A 2 -41.39 -17.07 -34.40
C ASP A 2 -41.03 -15.78 -33.66
N ASN A 3 -42.01 -14.88 -33.47
CA ASN A 3 -41.81 -13.61 -32.77
C ASN A 3 -41.28 -13.81 -31.33
N GLY A 4 -41.59 -14.95 -30.71
CA GLY A 4 -41.04 -15.35 -29.41
C GLY A 4 -39.53 -15.61 -29.45
N ILE A 5 -39.04 -16.30 -30.48
CA ILE A 5 -37.60 -16.59 -30.65
C ILE A 5 -36.82 -15.30 -30.92
N LEU A 6 -37.35 -14.40 -31.76
CA LEU A 6 -36.74 -13.10 -32.02
C LEU A 6 -36.59 -12.28 -30.72
N THR A 7 -37.63 -12.25 -29.90
CA THR A 7 -37.63 -11.52 -28.63
C THR A 7 -36.57 -12.06 -27.65
N ILE A 8 -36.46 -13.38 -27.53
CA ILE A 8 -35.44 -14.03 -26.68
C ILE A 8 -34.03 -13.68 -27.15
N ILE A 9 -33.77 -13.74 -28.46
CA ILE A 9 -32.46 -13.40 -29.03
C ILE A 9 -32.11 -11.93 -28.72
N ILE A 10 -33.06 -11.01 -28.84
CA ILE A 10 -32.86 -9.59 -28.52
C ILE A 10 -32.48 -9.42 -27.04
N PHE A 11 -33.18 -10.06 -26.11
CA PHE A 11 -32.85 -9.98 -24.68
C PHE A 11 -31.46 -10.53 -24.37
N VAL A 12 -31.08 -11.65 -24.98
CA VAL A 12 -29.73 -12.23 -24.80
C VAL A 12 -28.64 -11.31 -25.35
N LEU A 13 -28.87 -10.71 -26.53
CA LEU A 13 -27.93 -9.74 -27.10
C LEU A 13 -27.79 -8.49 -26.22
N LEU A 14 -28.90 -7.95 -25.70
CA LEU A 14 -28.86 -6.80 -24.78
C LEU A 14 -28.12 -7.15 -23.48
N ALA A 15 -28.35 -8.34 -22.93
CA ALA A 15 -27.63 -8.81 -21.74
C ALA A 15 -26.12 -8.95 -22.00
N MET A 16 -25.72 -9.50 -23.15
CA MET A 16 -24.31 -9.57 -23.55
C MET A 16 -23.68 -8.19 -23.74
N CYS A 17 -24.38 -7.26 -24.40
CA CYS A 17 -23.92 -5.88 -24.56
C CYS A 17 -23.76 -5.17 -23.20
N GLY A 18 -24.71 -5.37 -22.28
CA GLY A 18 -24.60 -4.84 -20.91
C GLY A 18 -23.40 -5.40 -20.16
N TRP A 19 -23.16 -6.71 -20.23
CA TRP A 19 -21.99 -7.35 -19.64
C TRP A 19 -20.67 -6.86 -20.24
N LEU A 20 -20.59 -6.73 -21.56
CA LEU A 20 -19.41 -6.19 -22.26
C LEU A 20 -19.14 -4.74 -21.83
N PHE A 21 -20.19 -3.93 -21.69
CA PHE A 21 -20.04 -2.55 -21.23
C PHE A 21 -19.53 -2.47 -19.79
N ILE A 22 -20.09 -3.26 -18.86
CA ILE A 22 -19.67 -3.29 -17.45
C ILE A 22 -18.21 -3.74 -17.34
N THR A 23 -17.83 -4.82 -18.01
CA THR A 23 -16.46 -5.35 -17.98
C THR A 23 -15.45 -4.37 -18.58
N TRP A 24 -15.80 -3.72 -19.70
CA TRP A 24 -14.97 -2.70 -20.32
C TRP A 24 -14.80 -1.46 -19.46
N ASN A 25 -15.86 -0.97 -18.83
CA ASN A 25 -15.80 0.18 -17.93
C ASN A 25 -14.92 -0.13 -16.71
N ASN A 26 -15.08 -1.31 -16.11
CA ASN A 26 -14.23 -1.76 -15.00
C ASN A 26 -12.76 -1.88 -15.42
N PHE A 27 -12.49 -2.41 -16.62
CA PHE A 27 -11.13 -2.52 -17.15
C PHE A 27 -10.47 -1.15 -17.36
N ARG A 28 -11.22 -0.17 -17.89
CA ARG A 28 -10.73 1.21 -18.03
C ARG A 28 -10.40 1.85 -16.70
N ASN A 29 -11.31 1.75 -15.73
CA ASN A 29 -11.08 2.28 -14.38
C ASN A 29 -9.86 1.64 -13.72
N MET A 30 -9.68 0.33 -13.89
CA MET A 30 -8.50 -0.38 -13.39
C MET A 30 -7.22 0.12 -14.07
N LYS A 31 -7.24 0.32 -15.40
CA LYS A 31 -6.10 0.87 -16.13
C LYS A 31 -5.71 2.26 -15.63
N ASP A 32 -6.69 3.13 -15.39
CA ASP A 32 -6.44 4.48 -14.88
C ASP A 32 -5.90 4.45 -13.44
N ALA A 33 -6.44 3.57 -12.59
CA ALA A 33 -5.92 3.34 -11.25
C ALA A 33 -4.46 2.84 -11.29
N MET A 34 -4.16 1.84 -12.12
CA MET A 34 -2.80 1.32 -12.28
C MET A 34 -1.82 2.39 -12.77
N ASN A 35 -2.22 3.21 -13.75
CA ASN A 35 -1.40 4.30 -14.24
C ASN A 35 -1.10 5.33 -13.13
N ARG A 36 -2.11 5.71 -12.34
CA ARG A 36 -1.91 6.62 -11.20
C ARG A 36 -0.96 6.04 -10.17
N THR A 37 -1.14 4.79 -9.77
CA THR A 37 -0.23 4.14 -8.81
C THR A 37 1.19 4.08 -9.35
N ALA A 38 1.39 3.73 -10.62
CA ALA A 38 2.71 3.70 -11.25
C ALA A 38 3.37 5.09 -11.31
N LEU A 39 2.61 6.13 -11.66
CA LEU A 39 3.09 7.52 -11.67
C LEU A 39 3.48 7.99 -10.26
N GLN A 40 2.67 7.65 -9.25
CA GLN A 40 2.95 8.00 -7.86
C GLN A 40 4.19 7.29 -7.34
N GLN A 41 4.34 6.00 -7.64
CA GLN A 41 5.55 5.24 -7.30
C GLN A 41 6.79 5.83 -7.99
N ASN A 42 6.67 6.22 -9.26
CA ASN A 42 7.76 6.88 -9.97
C ASN A 42 8.14 8.23 -9.33
N LEU A 43 7.15 9.07 -9.02
CA LEU A 43 7.37 10.37 -8.35
C LEU A 43 8.07 10.18 -7.01
N VAL A 44 7.56 9.30 -6.16
CA VAL A 44 8.12 9.04 -4.82
C VAL A 44 9.53 8.43 -4.90
N ARG A 45 9.83 7.63 -5.94
CA ARG A 45 11.16 7.08 -6.18
C ARG A 45 12.18 8.13 -6.61
N HIS A 46 11.78 9.12 -7.38
CA HIS A 46 12.73 10.08 -7.96
C HIS A 46 12.77 11.43 -7.26
N ASP A 47 11.78 11.75 -6.43
CA ASP A 47 11.72 12.99 -5.66
C ASP A 47 11.82 12.70 -4.15
N GLY A 48 12.94 13.10 -3.54
CA GLY A 48 13.18 12.93 -2.12
C GLY A 48 12.18 13.67 -1.22
N ARG A 49 11.65 14.81 -1.64
CA ARG A 49 10.64 15.57 -0.87
C ARG A 49 9.28 14.89 -0.96
N ALA A 50 8.91 14.38 -2.14
CA ALA A 50 7.70 13.59 -2.29
C ALA A 50 7.77 12.30 -1.44
N ARG A 51 8.96 11.69 -1.36
CA ARG A 51 9.22 10.55 -0.48
C ARG A 51 9.09 10.90 1.00
N MET A 52 9.62 12.05 1.42
CA MET A 52 9.46 12.52 2.80
C MET A 52 7.99 12.76 3.15
N LEU A 53 7.22 13.39 2.25
CA LEU A 53 5.78 13.57 2.44
C LEU A 53 5.05 12.22 2.52
N CYS A 54 5.36 11.27 1.63
CA CYS A 54 4.79 9.93 1.67
C CYS A 54 5.06 9.23 3.02
N ARG A 55 6.31 9.29 3.50
CA ARG A 55 6.72 8.74 4.81
C ARG A 55 6.02 9.45 5.97
N ALA A 56 5.83 10.76 5.91
CA ALA A 56 5.11 11.50 6.94
C ALA A 56 3.64 11.06 7.03
N ILE A 57 2.98 10.85 5.88
CA ILE A 57 1.62 10.29 5.86
C ILE A 57 1.59 8.86 6.42
N GLN A 58 2.63 8.06 6.18
CA GLN A 58 2.72 6.71 6.78
C GLN A 58 2.86 6.73 8.31
N ILE A 59 3.55 7.72 8.88
CA ILE A 59 3.62 7.89 10.35
C ILE A 59 2.22 8.18 10.91
N ILE A 60 1.47 9.04 10.24
CA ILE A 60 0.12 9.42 10.67
C ILE A 60 -0.83 8.24 10.53
N ASN A 61 -0.78 7.54 9.40
CA ASN A 61 -1.54 6.31 9.19
C ASN A 61 -0.82 5.34 8.24
N PRO A 62 -0.37 4.17 8.74
CA PRO A 62 0.35 3.18 7.93
C PRO A 62 -0.53 2.48 6.87
N ASN A 63 -1.86 2.57 6.99
CA ASN A 63 -2.79 1.92 6.07
C ASN A 63 -2.94 2.68 4.75
N LEU A 64 -2.60 3.97 4.72
CA LEU A 64 -2.72 4.79 3.52
C LEU A 64 -1.62 4.50 2.50
N THR A 65 -2.00 4.55 1.23
CA THR A 65 -1.17 4.19 0.08
C THR A 65 -1.24 5.27 -0.99
N PRO A 66 -0.09 5.83 -1.44
CA PRO A 66 -0.08 6.84 -2.50
C PRO A 66 -0.59 6.25 -3.83
N GLY A 67 -1.37 7.02 -4.57
CA GLY A 67 -2.01 6.62 -5.83
C GLY A 67 -3.27 5.76 -5.68
N ILE A 68 -3.61 5.34 -4.46
CA ILE A 68 -4.85 4.63 -4.14
C ILE A 68 -5.70 5.51 -3.22
N ASP A 69 -5.14 5.88 -2.06
CA ASP A 69 -5.85 6.61 -1.01
C ASP A 69 -5.68 8.12 -1.13
N TYR A 70 -4.58 8.58 -1.73
CA TYR A 70 -4.26 9.99 -1.94
C TYR A 70 -3.26 10.16 -3.08
N VAL A 71 -3.14 11.38 -3.62
CA VAL A 71 -2.23 11.71 -4.73
C VAL A 71 -1.29 12.83 -4.33
N ILE A 72 0.01 12.59 -4.42
CA ILE A 72 1.05 13.63 -4.27
C ILE A 72 1.27 14.28 -5.63
N ASN A 73 1.26 15.61 -5.66
CA ASN A 73 1.59 16.38 -6.84
C ASN A 73 2.76 17.33 -6.55
N HIS A 74 3.48 17.69 -7.62
CA HIS A 74 4.64 18.56 -7.59
C HIS A 74 4.71 19.30 -8.93
N ASP A 75 4.03 20.45 -9.01
CA ASP A 75 3.82 21.17 -10.28
C ASP A 75 5.09 21.85 -10.82
N LYS A 76 6.03 22.21 -9.94
CA LYS A 76 7.26 22.94 -10.27
C LYS A 76 8.41 22.45 -9.42
N PRO A 77 9.63 22.26 -9.97
CA PRO A 77 10.79 21.74 -9.23
C PRO A 77 11.08 22.41 -7.89
N ASP A 78 10.83 23.71 -7.75
CA ASP A 78 11.14 24.47 -6.53
C ASP A 78 9.98 24.53 -5.52
N GLN A 79 8.82 23.95 -5.84
CA GLN A 79 7.65 23.93 -4.97
C GLN A 79 7.69 22.68 -4.07
N GLU A 80 7.26 22.81 -2.82
CA GLU A 80 7.08 21.64 -1.96
C GLU A 80 5.95 20.74 -2.49
N PRO A 81 6.17 19.41 -2.57
CA PRO A 81 5.12 18.46 -2.92
C PRO A 81 3.95 18.57 -1.95
N TYR A 82 2.74 18.36 -2.46
CA TYR A 82 1.51 18.45 -1.66
C TYR A 82 0.50 17.37 -2.04
N ILE A 83 -0.44 17.12 -1.14
CA ILE A 83 -1.56 16.21 -1.39
C ILE A 83 -2.60 16.94 -2.25
N SER A 84 -2.70 16.54 -3.51
CA SER A 84 -3.63 17.11 -4.48
C SER A 84 -5.03 16.50 -4.37
N GLU A 85 -5.10 15.17 -4.26
CA GLU A 85 -6.36 14.43 -4.19
C GLU A 85 -6.39 13.52 -2.95
N TRP A 86 -7.59 13.33 -2.41
CA TRP A 86 -7.85 12.49 -1.24
C TRP A 86 -9.04 11.57 -1.52
N PHE A 87 -8.80 10.26 -1.52
CA PHE A 87 -9.78 9.23 -1.84
C PHE A 87 -10.09 8.31 -0.66
N SER A 88 -9.30 8.38 0.42
CA SER A 88 -9.53 7.59 1.62
C SER A 88 -10.85 7.99 2.31
N SER A 89 -11.52 7.02 2.90
CA SER A 89 -12.64 7.25 3.82
C SER A 89 -12.20 7.89 5.14
N GLU A 90 -10.91 7.85 5.45
CA GLU A 90 -10.37 8.50 6.64
C GLU A 90 -10.27 10.01 6.48
N SER A 91 -10.26 10.73 7.61
CA SER A 91 -10.11 12.18 7.60
C SER A 91 -8.74 12.56 7.05
N ARG A 92 -8.73 13.52 6.12
CA ARG A 92 -7.49 14.12 5.61
C ARG A 92 -6.69 14.72 6.78
N PRO A 93 -5.40 14.36 6.95
CA PRO A 93 -4.56 14.91 7.99
C PRO A 93 -4.45 16.43 7.90
N THR A 94 -4.33 17.08 9.05
CA THR A 94 -4.15 18.54 9.09
C THR A 94 -2.71 18.89 8.74
N GLU A 95 -2.46 20.13 8.30
CA GLU A 95 -1.09 20.61 8.04
C GLU A 95 -0.19 20.51 9.29
N LYS A 96 -0.77 20.68 10.49
CA LYS A 96 -0.04 20.53 11.74
C LYS A 96 0.45 19.10 11.94
N ASP A 97 -0.40 18.11 11.65
CA ASP A 97 -0.05 16.70 11.79
C ASP A 97 1.04 16.32 10.76
N ILE A 98 0.88 16.77 9.52
CA ILE A 98 1.85 16.57 8.44
C ILE A 98 3.21 17.18 8.82
N ASN A 99 3.22 18.43 9.30
CA ASN A 99 4.46 19.09 9.70
C ASN A 99 5.14 18.43 10.90
N SER A 100 4.36 17.89 11.85
CA SER A 100 4.91 17.12 12.97
C SER A 100 5.55 15.82 12.49
N ALA A 101 4.86 15.09 11.62
CA ALA A 101 5.38 13.84 11.06
C ALA A 101 6.59 14.07 10.14
N LEU A 102 6.62 15.16 9.36
CA LEU A 102 7.78 15.52 8.54
C LEU A 102 9.04 15.75 9.38
N LYS A 103 8.90 16.39 10.55
CA LYS A 103 10.02 16.53 11.50
C LYS A 103 10.51 15.17 11.97
N GLU A 104 9.58 14.29 12.35
CA GLU A 104 9.90 12.92 12.77
C GLU A 104 10.58 12.09 11.68
N VAL A 105 10.19 12.24 10.40
CA VAL A 105 10.88 11.61 9.25
C VAL A 105 12.28 12.19 9.04
N SER A 106 12.45 13.51 9.20
CA SER A 106 13.73 14.19 8.99
C SER A 106 14.78 13.88 10.07
N ASP A 107 14.32 13.48 11.25
CA ASP A 107 15.20 13.05 12.32
C ASP A 107 15.81 11.69 11.95
N ILE A 108 17.12 11.68 11.69
CA ILE A 108 17.97 10.52 11.36
C ILE A 108 17.70 9.29 12.25
N SER A 109 17.16 9.51 13.46
CA SER A 109 16.78 8.46 14.40
C SER A 109 15.65 7.54 13.94
N HIS A 110 14.83 7.87 12.93
CA HIS A 110 13.63 7.07 12.68
C HIS A 110 13.92 5.65 12.15
N GLU A 111 14.89 5.50 11.24
CA GLU A 111 15.30 4.16 10.75
C GLU A 111 16.05 3.37 11.84
N ASP A 112 16.93 4.03 12.60
CA ASP A 112 17.63 3.43 13.74
C ASP A 112 16.66 2.99 14.84
N ASN A 113 15.65 3.81 15.13
CA ASN A 113 14.60 3.53 16.11
C ASN A 113 13.67 2.41 15.60
N TYR A 114 13.36 2.35 14.31
CA TYR A 114 12.63 1.22 13.72
C TYR A 114 13.38 -0.11 13.90
N ALA A 115 14.67 -0.17 13.54
CA ALA A 115 15.47 -1.38 13.69
C ALA A 115 15.62 -1.79 15.17
N ALA A 116 15.85 -0.82 16.05
CA ALA A 116 15.94 -1.05 17.49
C ALA A 116 14.62 -1.57 18.08
N ARG A 117 13.48 -0.96 17.73
CA ARG A 117 12.14 -1.39 18.19
C ARG A 117 11.83 -2.82 17.76
N ARG A 118 12.09 -3.17 16.49
CA ARG A 118 11.89 -4.55 16.03
C ARG A 118 12.83 -5.51 16.73
N LYS A 119 14.12 -5.18 16.86
CA LYS A 119 15.12 -6.05 17.51
C LYS A 119 14.74 -6.42 18.94
N ALA A 120 14.07 -5.53 19.68
CA ALA A 120 13.64 -5.79 21.05
C ALA A 120 12.57 -6.90 21.17
N GLU A 121 11.73 -7.08 20.15
CA GLU A 121 10.63 -8.06 20.16
C GLU A 121 10.82 -9.23 19.16
N TYR A 122 11.81 -9.12 18.27
CA TYR A 122 12.10 -10.15 17.27
C TYR A 122 12.58 -11.44 17.95
N PRO A 123 12.15 -12.62 17.48
CA PRO A 123 12.73 -13.88 17.93
C PRO A 123 14.25 -13.91 17.73
N SER A 124 14.98 -14.62 18.60
CA SER A 124 16.44 -14.71 18.47
C SER A 124 16.84 -15.47 17.22
N ILE A 125 18.11 -15.33 16.79
CA ILE A 125 18.61 -16.07 15.63
C ILE A 125 18.67 -17.57 15.94
N GLU A 126 19.02 -17.94 17.17
CA GLU A 126 19.03 -19.32 17.64
C GLU A 126 17.63 -19.95 17.57
N GLU A 127 16.60 -19.26 18.07
CA GLU A 127 15.21 -19.73 17.99
C GLU A 127 14.77 -19.99 16.54
N GLN A 128 15.15 -19.08 15.63
CA GLN A 128 14.83 -19.18 14.20
C GLN A 128 15.58 -20.33 13.52
N LEU A 129 16.86 -20.53 13.85
CA LEU A 129 17.66 -21.61 13.27
C LEU A 129 17.21 -22.99 13.76
N ASP A 130 16.86 -23.12 15.04
CA ASP A 130 16.31 -24.36 15.59
C ASP A 130 14.97 -24.71 14.93
N ALA A 131 14.07 -23.73 14.80
CA ALA A 131 12.80 -23.91 14.10
C ALA A 131 13.00 -24.34 12.65
N ALA A 132 13.95 -23.71 11.95
CA ALA A 132 14.29 -24.05 10.57
C ALA A 132 14.98 -25.42 10.43
N TYR A 133 15.68 -25.89 11.46
CA TYR A 133 16.24 -27.25 11.49
C TYR A 133 15.11 -28.29 11.68
N GLU A 134 14.24 -28.10 12.66
CA GLU A 134 13.09 -28.98 12.92
C GLU A 134 12.15 -29.08 11.70
N ALA A 135 11.89 -27.95 11.02
CA ALA A 135 11.12 -27.92 9.78
C ALA A 135 11.77 -28.76 8.66
N ARG A 136 13.10 -28.72 8.53
CA ARG A 136 13.86 -29.56 7.58
C ARG A 136 13.77 -31.05 7.90
N GLN A 137 13.48 -31.41 9.15
CA GLN A 137 13.19 -32.79 9.55
C GLN A 137 11.70 -33.18 9.39
N GLY A 138 10.87 -32.27 8.86
CA GLY A 138 9.45 -32.50 8.59
C GLY A 138 8.49 -32.01 9.69
N ASN A 139 8.99 -31.38 10.76
CA ASN A 139 8.16 -30.80 11.81
C ASN A 139 8.10 -29.26 11.70
N ASN A 140 7.02 -28.75 11.12
CA ASN A 140 6.85 -27.31 10.89
C ASN A 140 6.21 -26.56 12.07
N THR A 141 5.93 -27.23 13.20
CA THR A 141 5.17 -26.63 14.32
C THR A 141 5.85 -25.37 14.84
N LYS A 142 7.15 -25.47 15.16
CA LYS A 142 7.95 -24.37 15.71
C LYS A 142 8.23 -23.27 14.67
N GLN A 143 8.40 -23.66 13.40
CA GLN A 143 8.57 -22.71 12.30
C GLN A 143 7.33 -21.83 12.14
N ASN A 144 6.13 -22.41 12.14
CA ASN A 144 4.89 -21.65 12.05
C ASN A 144 4.72 -20.69 13.24
N GLU A 145 5.07 -21.12 14.46
CA GLU A 145 5.01 -20.25 15.64
C GLU A 145 5.97 -19.06 15.54
N ILE A 146 7.20 -19.31 15.11
CA ILE A 146 8.21 -18.27 14.90
C ILE A 146 7.77 -17.30 13.79
N ASP A 147 7.24 -17.81 12.69
CA ASP A 147 6.74 -16.99 11.58
C ASP A 147 5.57 -16.10 12.04
N GLU A 148 4.68 -16.61 12.88
CA GLU A 148 3.60 -15.82 13.48
C GLU A 148 4.09 -14.77 14.50
N ARG A 149 5.13 -15.07 15.27
CA ARG A 149 5.79 -14.06 16.13
C ARG A 149 6.41 -12.97 15.26
N ILE A 150 7.14 -13.33 14.21
CA ILE A 150 7.75 -12.40 13.26
C ILE A 150 6.67 -11.53 12.61
N ARG A 151 5.58 -12.13 12.14
CA ARG A 151 4.46 -11.39 11.52
C ARG A 151 3.89 -10.35 12.47
N ARG A 152 3.60 -10.72 13.73
CA ARG A 152 3.10 -9.79 14.75
C ARG A 152 4.05 -8.62 15.01
N VAL A 153 5.36 -8.87 15.10
CA VAL A 153 6.35 -7.79 15.27
C VAL A 153 6.37 -6.85 14.05
N LYS A 154 6.28 -7.42 12.84
CA LYS A 154 6.26 -6.64 11.60
C LYS A 154 4.98 -5.79 11.45
N GLU A 155 3.85 -6.29 11.91
CA GLU A 155 2.57 -5.57 11.96
C GLU A 155 2.58 -4.47 13.01
N LYS A 156 3.16 -4.73 14.19
CA LYS A 156 3.29 -3.74 15.27
C LYS A 156 4.23 -2.60 14.92
N PHE A 157 5.29 -2.89 14.17
CA PHE A 157 6.29 -1.91 13.74
C PHE A 157 6.44 -1.97 12.21
N PRO A 158 5.52 -1.42 11.42
CA PRO A 158 5.61 -1.46 9.96
C PRO A 158 6.84 -0.70 9.45
N LYS A 159 7.40 -1.13 8.32
CA LYS A 159 8.52 -0.42 7.67
C LYS A 159 7.93 0.79 6.97
N LEU A 160 8.40 1.98 7.33
CA LEU A 160 7.88 3.28 6.85
C LEU A 160 7.96 3.48 5.33
N ASP A 161 8.79 2.68 4.68
CA ASP A 161 9.15 2.85 3.28
C ASP A 161 8.48 1.81 2.38
N SER A 162 7.76 0.82 2.95
CA SER A 162 7.19 -0.30 2.19
C SER A 162 6.21 0.12 1.09
N LYS A 163 5.56 1.27 1.22
CA LYS A 163 4.66 1.85 0.20
C LYS A 163 5.22 3.13 -0.45
N CYS A 164 6.43 3.54 -0.03
CA CYS A 164 7.08 4.78 -0.44
C CYS A 164 8.48 4.53 -1.06
N ASP A 165 8.81 3.29 -1.44
CA ASP A 165 10.10 2.87 -2.05
C ASP A 165 9.98 2.38 -3.49
#